data_AF-A0A6J1MW98-F1
#
_entry.id   AF-A0A6J1MW98-F1
#
_cell.length_a   1.000
_cell.length_b   1.000
_cell.length_c   1.000
_cell.angle_alpha   90.00
_cell.angle_beta   90.00
_cell.angle_gamma   90.00
#
_symmetry.space_group_name_H-M   'P 1'
#
loop_
_entity.id
_entity.type
_entity.pdbx_description
1 polymer ?
#
loop_
_entity_poly.entity_id
_entity_poly.type
_entity_poly.pdbx_seq_one_letter_code
_entity_poly.pdbx_strand_id
1 'polypeptide(L)'
;MSYHTTQMGIPCIVVMPTRAPITKLTKCQSYGAKTLLHGENMAEAKHYAMGLAKEKKLYYVNGYDHPNVIEGQGTIGIEIIEQVPDLDAVIVPVGGGSILTGIAVAVKHLKPDTQIYGIQTEKAYSMVEALKRGERVKINIEATIADGLAVNLAGVNTFYNLKNAGILDKMVIVKEDWVARAIMHLVENERYVVEGAAAVTIAALMAGLFPNLKGKKVVCILSGGNIDTTILARALERGMAAEGRLVKFKVTVSDRPGGMADMCAMLANTGVTLRDCIPERAWVKGDVFSVEMKVIVETRGWEHTKELVEIVKKRYKDCYFPEMSEHPDKVPGAKRGPCLAPNPVCMQK
;
A
#
# COMPACT_ATOMS: atom_id res chain seq x y z
N MET A 1 -1.63 -22.65 3.24
CA MET A 1 -0.91 -23.86 3.69
C MET A 1 -1.67 -24.57 4.80
N SER A 2 -1.78 -24.01 6.01
CA SER A 2 -2.43 -24.63 7.18
C SER A 2 -3.81 -25.23 6.88
N TYR A 3 -4.66 -24.50 6.14
CA TYR A 3 -5.98 -24.98 5.73
C TYR A 3 -5.91 -26.30 4.93
N HIS A 4 -5.15 -26.33 3.83
CA HIS A 4 -5.06 -27.51 2.97
C HIS A 4 -4.39 -28.70 3.64
N THR A 5 -3.32 -28.46 4.41
CA THR A 5 -2.63 -29.56 5.11
C THR A 5 -3.56 -30.25 6.10
N THR A 6 -4.39 -29.49 6.81
CA THR A 6 -5.38 -30.05 7.75
C THR A 6 -6.48 -30.82 7.02
N GLN A 7 -6.98 -30.31 5.89
CA GLN A 7 -7.94 -31.04 5.05
C GLN A 7 -7.37 -32.38 4.53
N MET A 8 -6.05 -32.43 4.29
CA MET A 8 -5.34 -33.63 3.82
C MET A 8 -4.85 -34.54 4.96
N GLY A 9 -5.07 -34.18 6.23
CA GLY A 9 -4.52 -34.92 7.38
C GLY A 9 -2.98 -34.86 7.49
N ILE A 10 -2.34 -33.89 6.84
CA ILE A 10 -0.88 -33.70 6.86
C ILE A 10 -0.50 -32.75 8.00
N PRO A 11 0.38 -33.16 8.94
CA PRO A 11 0.86 -32.26 10.00
C PRO A 11 1.60 -31.04 9.43
N CYS A 12 1.26 -29.84 9.91
CA CYS A 12 1.86 -28.58 9.46
C CYS A 12 2.45 -27.81 10.64
N ILE A 13 3.69 -27.34 10.48
CA ILE A 13 4.34 -26.40 11.40
C ILE A 13 4.54 -25.08 10.68
N VAL A 14 4.01 -24.00 11.25
CA VAL A 14 4.21 -22.64 10.74
C VAL A 14 5.11 -21.88 11.70
N VAL A 15 6.31 -21.52 11.24
CA VAL A 15 7.24 -20.69 12.00
C VAL A 15 6.99 -19.23 11.63
N MET A 16 6.80 -18.38 12.62
CA MET A 16 6.62 -16.94 12.45
C MET A 16 7.58 -16.16 13.36
N PRO A 17 7.94 -14.91 13.02
CA PRO A 17 8.69 -14.05 13.93
C PRO A 17 7.94 -13.80 15.23
N THR A 18 8.65 -13.51 16.33
CA THR A 18 8.06 -13.24 17.66
C THR A 18 7.11 -12.04 17.66
N ARG A 19 7.28 -11.11 16.73
CA ARG A 19 6.45 -9.90 16.55
C ARG A 19 5.37 -10.06 15.47
N ALA A 20 5.08 -11.28 15.00
CA ALA A 20 4.04 -11.50 13.99
C ALA A 20 2.66 -11.05 14.51
N PRO A 21 1.80 -10.45 13.65
CA PRO A 21 0.45 -10.07 14.04
C PRO A 21 -0.33 -11.26 14.61
N ILE A 22 -0.99 -11.04 15.76
CA ILE A 22 -1.78 -12.07 16.46
C ILE A 22 -2.80 -12.70 15.53
N THR A 23 -3.46 -11.91 14.68
CA THR A 23 -4.43 -12.37 13.69
C THR A 23 -3.86 -13.41 12.71
N LYS A 24 -2.59 -13.29 12.31
CA LYS A 24 -1.93 -14.28 11.42
C LYS A 24 -1.64 -15.58 12.17
N LEU A 25 -1.22 -15.47 13.44
CA LEU A 25 -0.95 -16.60 14.32
C LEU A 25 -2.23 -17.39 14.61
N THR A 26 -3.26 -16.72 15.11
CA THR A 26 -4.55 -17.33 15.50
C THR A 26 -5.24 -17.96 14.29
N LYS A 27 -5.16 -17.35 13.11
CA LYS A 27 -5.73 -17.92 11.88
C LYS A 27 -5.03 -19.22 11.48
N CYS A 28 -3.69 -19.28 11.56
CA CYS A 28 -2.97 -20.53 11.31
C CYS A 28 -3.34 -21.64 12.30
N GLN A 29 -3.46 -21.29 13.59
CA GLN A 29 -3.90 -22.23 14.65
C GLN A 29 -5.34 -22.69 14.44
N SER A 30 -6.25 -21.78 14.07
CA SER A 30 -7.66 -22.11 13.80
C SER A 30 -7.83 -23.09 12.64
N TYR A 31 -6.87 -23.09 11.70
CA TYR A 31 -6.80 -24.08 10.63
C TYR A 31 -6.13 -25.38 11.04
N GLY A 32 -5.69 -25.56 12.29
CA GLY A 32 -5.08 -26.79 12.80
C GLY A 32 -3.56 -26.90 12.68
N ALA A 33 -2.87 -25.84 12.26
CA ALA A 33 -1.41 -25.85 12.20
C ALA A 33 -0.77 -25.58 13.57
N LYS A 34 0.35 -26.26 13.84
CA LYS A 34 1.21 -25.94 14.99
C LYS A 34 2.02 -24.69 14.66
N THR A 35 1.85 -23.63 15.44
CA THR A 35 2.64 -22.40 15.26
C THR A 35 3.84 -22.36 16.20
N LEU A 36 4.99 -21.92 15.71
CA LEU A 36 6.19 -21.67 16.50
C LEU A 36 6.64 -20.22 16.28
N LEU A 37 6.91 -19.51 17.37
CA LEU A 37 7.45 -18.15 17.31
C LEU A 37 8.98 -18.20 17.46
N HIS A 38 9.71 -17.75 16.43
CA HIS A 38 11.17 -17.73 16.44
C HIS A 38 11.72 -16.63 15.54
N GLY A 39 12.76 -15.94 16.02
CA GLY A 39 13.43 -14.85 15.30
C GLY A 39 12.71 -13.51 15.42
N GLU A 40 13.46 -12.42 15.20
CA GLU A 40 12.94 -11.05 15.25
C GLU A 40 12.26 -10.63 13.95
N ASN A 41 12.62 -11.27 12.85
CA ASN A 41 12.15 -10.93 11.50
C ASN A 41 11.91 -12.19 10.65
N MET A 42 11.31 -11.99 9.48
CA MET A 42 10.94 -13.09 8.57
C MET A 42 12.14 -13.90 8.07
N ALA A 43 13.32 -13.29 7.94
CA ALA A 43 14.52 -13.98 7.47
C ALA A 43 15.02 -14.98 8.52
N GLU A 44 15.05 -14.59 9.79
CA GLU A 44 15.41 -15.48 10.91
C GLU A 44 14.39 -16.60 11.11
N ALA A 45 13.08 -16.27 11.08
CA ALA A 45 12.03 -17.27 11.15
C ALA A 45 12.13 -18.31 10.02
N LYS A 46 12.43 -17.86 8.79
CA LYS A 46 12.69 -18.73 7.64
C LYS A 46 13.92 -19.61 7.87
N HIS A 47 15.04 -19.03 8.32
CA HIS A 47 16.26 -19.78 8.57
C HIS A 47 16.02 -20.88 9.61
N TYR A 48 15.33 -20.56 10.71
CA TYR A 48 14.93 -21.53 11.72
C TYR A 48 14.02 -22.62 11.15
N ALA A 49 13.00 -22.26 10.36
CA ALA A 49 12.11 -23.22 9.72
C ALA A 49 12.85 -24.21 8.81
N MET A 50 13.85 -23.74 8.06
CA MET A 50 14.68 -24.59 7.20
C MET A 50 15.57 -25.54 8.03
N GLY A 51 16.14 -25.05 9.14
CA GLY A 51 16.90 -25.88 10.07
C GLY A 51 16.04 -26.97 10.71
N LEU A 52 14.86 -26.58 11.23
CA LEU A 52 13.87 -27.50 11.81
C LEU A 52 13.40 -28.55 10.80
N ALA A 53 13.20 -28.15 9.54
CA ALA A 53 12.82 -29.08 8.48
C ALA A 53 13.91 -30.13 8.23
N LYS A 54 15.20 -29.74 8.24
CA LYS A 54 16.32 -30.68 8.12
C LYS A 54 16.41 -31.62 9.33
N GLU A 55 16.33 -31.08 10.55
CA GLU A 55 16.42 -31.85 11.80
C GLU A 55 15.30 -32.89 11.91
N LYS A 56 14.06 -32.47 11.65
CA LYS A 56 12.86 -33.30 11.81
C LYS A 56 12.44 -34.05 10.54
N LYS A 57 13.27 -34.00 9.49
CA LYS A 57 12.98 -34.61 8.18
C LYS A 57 11.63 -34.19 7.60
N LEU A 58 11.28 -32.90 7.74
CA LEU A 58 10.07 -32.30 7.18
C LEU A 58 10.36 -31.70 5.80
N TYR A 59 9.32 -31.55 5.00
CA TYR A 59 9.42 -30.83 3.73
C TYR A 59 9.18 -29.33 3.95
N TYR A 60 10.16 -28.51 3.55
CA TYR A 60 10.01 -27.05 3.60
C TYR A 60 9.27 -26.54 2.35
N VAL A 61 8.09 -25.96 2.56
CA VAL A 61 7.31 -25.32 1.49
C VAL A 61 7.68 -23.84 1.42
N ASN A 62 8.33 -23.42 0.33
CA ASN A 62 8.53 -22.01 0.06
C ASN A 62 7.21 -21.38 -0.38
N GLY A 63 6.65 -20.48 0.44
CA GLY A 63 5.31 -19.93 0.26
C GLY A 63 5.13 -19.01 -0.95
N TYR A 64 6.20 -18.64 -1.66
CA TYR A 64 6.08 -17.85 -2.89
C TYR A 64 6.97 -18.38 -4.02
N ASP A 65 8.23 -18.71 -3.76
CA ASP A 65 9.20 -19.00 -4.83
C ASP A 65 9.47 -20.50 -4.99
N HIS A 66 8.46 -21.21 -5.49
CA HIS A 66 8.52 -22.62 -5.88
C HIS A 66 7.70 -22.83 -7.17
N PRO A 67 8.14 -23.65 -8.14
CA PRO A 67 7.41 -23.90 -9.39
C PRO A 67 5.92 -24.23 -9.19
N ASN A 68 5.60 -25.22 -8.35
CA ASN A 68 4.20 -25.60 -8.07
C ASN A 68 3.39 -24.47 -7.41
N VAL A 69 4.04 -23.56 -6.65
CA VAL A 69 3.35 -22.41 -6.07
C VAL A 69 3.01 -21.40 -7.16
N ILE A 70 3.95 -21.14 -8.08
CA ILE A 70 3.76 -20.25 -9.23
C ILE A 70 2.68 -20.79 -10.16
N GLU A 71 2.73 -22.08 -10.49
CA GLU A 71 1.71 -22.79 -11.27
C GLU A 71 0.33 -22.67 -10.62
N GLY A 72 0.24 -22.93 -9.31
CA GLY A 72 -1.00 -22.75 -8.57
C GLY A 72 -1.52 -21.31 -8.58
N GLN A 73 -0.65 -20.29 -8.63
CA GLN A 73 -1.12 -18.91 -8.81
C GLN A 73 -1.58 -18.62 -10.25
N GLY A 74 -1.10 -19.40 -11.23
CA GLY A 74 -1.47 -19.25 -12.63
C GLY A 74 -2.91 -19.61 -12.93
N THR A 75 -3.58 -20.39 -12.07
CA THR A 75 -5.01 -20.69 -12.21
C THR A 75 -5.86 -19.41 -12.21
N ILE A 76 -5.43 -18.38 -11.46
CA ILE A 76 -6.06 -17.05 -11.48
C ILE A 76 -6.05 -16.47 -12.90
N GLY A 77 -4.95 -16.64 -13.64
CA GLY A 77 -4.85 -16.16 -15.02
C GLY A 77 -5.80 -16.89 -15.97
N ILE A 78 -6.04 -18.19 -15.74
CA ILE A 78 -7.00 -18.98 -16.52
C ILE A 78 -8.43 -18.47 -16.27
N GLU A 79 -8.81 -18.33 -14.99
CA GLU A 79 -10.13 -17.82 -14.59
C GLU A 79 -10.39 -16.41 -15.16
N ILE A 80 -9.38 -15.53 -15.16
CA ILE A 80 -9.48 -14.18 -15.73
C ILE A 80 -9.83 -14.22 -17.21
N ILE A 81 -9.20 -15.09 -18.00
CA ILE A 81 -9.46 -15.18 -19.44
C ILE A 81 -10.84 -15.76 -19.72
N GLU A 82 -11.29 -16.74 -18.93
CA GLU A 82 -12.63 -17.31 -19.05
C GLU A 82 -13.72 -16.28 -18.72
N GLN A 83 -13.51 -15.47 -17.68
CA GLN A 83 -14.49 -14.49 -17.21
C GLN A 83 -14.46 -13.17 -17.98
N VAL A 84 -13.31 -12.79 -18.55
CA VAL A 84 -13.11 -11.53 -19.29
C VAL A 84 -12.42 -11.82 -20.63
N PRO A 85 -13.13 -12.39 -21.62
CA PRO A 85 -12.52 -12.84 -22.87
C PRO A 85 -11.93 -11.70 -23.71
N ASP A 86 -12.44 -10.47 -23.58
CA ASP A 86 -11.97 -9.28 -24.28
C ASP A 86 -11.07 -8.36 -23.42
N LEU A 87 -10.37 -8.95 -22.46
CA LEU A 87 -9.33 -8.32 -21.63
C LEU A 87 -8.24 -7.60 -22.43
N ASP A 88 -7.90 -6.36 -22.07
CA ASP A 88 -6.75 -5.61 -22.60
C ASP A 88 -5.53 -5.70 -21.66
N ALA A 89 -5.72 -5.68 -20.33
CA ALA A 89 -4.62 -5.67 -19.37
C ALA A 89 -4.94 -6.29 -18.01
N VAL A 90 -3.92 -6.82 -17.33
CA VAL A 90 -3.98 -7.27 -15.93
C VAL A 90 -2.96 -6.53 -15.08
N ILE A 91 -3.40 -6.02 -13.93
CA ILE A 91 -2.58 -5.33 -12.94
C ILE A 91 -2.49 -6.18 -11.68
N VAL A 92 -1.27 -6.56 -11.29
CA VAL A 92 -1.00 -7.57 -10.26
C VAL A 92 -0.08 -7.02 -9.17
N PRO A 93 -0.38 -7.22 -7.88
CA PRO A 93 0.53 -6.84 -6.79
C PRO A 93 1.75 -7.76 -6.71
N VAL A 94 2.92 -7.22 -6.32
CA VAL A 94 4.20 -7.95 -6.39
C VAL A 94 4.98 -7.86 -5.07
N GLY A 95 4.94 -8.96 -4.30
CA GLY A 95 5.94 -9.23 -3.26
C GLY A 95 7.12 -9.99 -3.85
N GLY A 96 7.18 -11.30 -3.61
CA GLY A 96 8.18 -12.20 -4.20
C GLY A 96 7.96 -12.52 -5.69
N GLY A 97 6.77 -12.17 -6.23
CA GLY A 97 6.46 -12.25 -7.66
C GLY A 97 5.70 -13.50 -8.14
N SER A 98 5.27 -14.38 -7.24
CA SER A 98 4.62 -15.64 -7.63
C SER A 98 3.28 -15.45 -8.33
N ILE A 99 2.42 -14.58 -7.79
CA ILE A 99 1.12 -14.25 -8.38
C ILE A 99 1.31 -13.62 -9.76
N LEU A 100 2.17 -12.60 -9.86
CA LEU A 100 2.50 -11.96 -11.14
C LEU A 100 3.01 -12.98 -12.17
N THR A 101 3.98 -13.81 -11.77
CA THR A 101 4.59 -14.79 -12.70
C THR A 101 3.57 -15.82 -13.16
N GLY A 102 2.78 -16.39 -12.24
CA GLY A 102 1.77 -17.39 -12.56
C GLY A 102 0.71 -16.83 -13.51
N ILE A 103 0.12 -15.68 -13.17
CA ILE A 103 -0.87 -15.00 -14.02
C ILE A 103 -0.27 -14.66 -15.38
N ALA A 104 0.94 -14.08 -15.41
CA ALA A 104 1.59 -13.68 -16.65
C ALA A 104 1.81 -14.86 -17.59
N VAL A 105 2.27 -16.02 -17.08
CA VAL A 105 2.46 -17.23 -17.87
C VAL A 105 1.14 -17.72 -18.46
N ALA A 106 0.10 -17.87 -17.63
CA ALA A 106 -1.21 -18.35 -18.09
C ALA A 106 -1.85 -17.39 -19.10
N VAL A 107 -1.88 -16.10 -18.79
CA VAL A 107 -2.50 -15.08 -19.65
C VAL A 107 -1.74 -14.92 -20.95
N LYS A 108 -0.40 -14.84 -20.96
CA LYS A 108 0.36 -14.69 -22.21
C LYS A 108 0.30 -15.93 -23.08
N HIS A 109 0.09 -17.12 -22.50
CA HIS A 109 -0.12 -18.34 -23.27
C HIS A 109 -1.48 -18.35 -23.97
N LEU A 110 -2.55 -17.95 -23.27
CA LEU A 110 -3.92 -18.00 -23.77
C LEU A 110 -4.30 -16.77 -24.61
N LYS A 111 -3.75 -15.60 -24.28
CA LYS A 111 -4.05 -14.30 -24.90
C LYS A 111 -2.80 -13.39 -24.92
N PRO A 112 -1.85 -13.64 -25.84
CA PRO A 112 -0.51 -13.03 -25.83
C PRO A 112 -0.49 -11.50 -25.91
N ASP A 113 -1.50 -10.90 -26.54
CA ASP A 113 -1.60 -9.44 -26.70
C ASP A 113 -2.01 -8.69 -25.42
N THR A 114 -2.46 -9.41 -24.38
CA THR A 114 -2.86 -8.80 -23.10
C THR A 114 -1.66 -8.19 -22.40
N GLN A 115 -1.76 -6.94 -21.95
CA GLN A 115 -0.69 -6.29 -21.20
C GLN A 115 -0.66 -6.75 -19.74
N ILE A 116 0.53 -7.00 -19.20
CA ILE A 116 0.71 -7.44 -17.81
C ILE A 116 1.55 -6.43 -17.03
N TYR A 117 1.00 -5.94 -15.93
CA TYR A 117 1.62 -4.95 -15.07
C TYR A 117 1.83 -5.48 -13.64
N GLY A 118 3.04 -5.30 -13.13
CA GLY A 118 3.37 -5.60 -11.72
C GLY A 118 3.44 -4.34 -10.88
N ILE A 119 2.80 -4.33 -9.71
CA ILE A 119 2.77 -3.18 -8.81
C ILE A 119 3.55 -3.47 -7.53
N GLN A 120 4.44 -2.54 -7.16
CA GLN A 120 5.13 -2.49 -5.88
C GLN A 120 4.92 -1.13 -5.22
N THR A 121 5.15 -1.04 -3.91
CA THR A 121 5.14 0.26 -3.23
C THR A 121 6.52 0.89 -3.23
N GLU A 122 6.60 2.21 -3.03
CA GLU A 122 7.87 2.95 -2.90
C GLU A 122 8.73 2.47 -1.72
N LYS A 123 8.16 1.70 -0.78
CA LYS A 123 8.84 1.14 0.39
C LYS A 123 9.26 -0.32 0.25
N ALA A 124 8.76 -1.02 -0.76
CA ALA A 124 9.02 -2.44 -1.00
C ALA A 124 9.05 -2.76 -2.50
N TYR A 125 10.18 -2.46 -3.16
CA TYR A 125 10.34 -2.48 -4.62
C TYR A 125 11.45 -3.43 -5.13
N SER A 126 11.65 -4.57 -4.46
CA SER A 126 12.77 -5.48 -4.75
C SER A 126 12.77 -6.07 -6.16
N MET A 127 11.60 -6.30 -6.75
CA MET A 127 11.48 -6.86 -8.10
C MET A 127 11.79 -5.80 -9.16
N VAL A 128 11.33 -4.55 -8.96
CA VAL A 128 11.69 -3.40 -9.81
C VAL A 128 13.21 -3.26 -9.88
N GLU A 129 13.87 -3.23 -8.72
CA GLU A 129 15.32 -3.02 -8.66
C GLU A 129 16.07 -4.21 -9.26
N ALA A 130 15.60 -5.44 -9.02
CA ALA A 130 16.21 -6.63 -9.59
C ALA A 130 16.14 -6.65 -11.13
N LEU A 131 14.97 -6.36 -11.70
CA LEU A 131 14.80 -6.30 -13.15
C LEU A 131 15.63 -5.17 -13.77
N LYS A 132 15.69 -4.01 -13.13
CA LYS A 132 16.50 -2.87 -13.57
C LYS A 132 18.00 -3.19 -13.63
N ARG A 133 18.53 -3.90 -12.63
CA ARG A 133 19.95 -4.30 -12.58
C ARG A 133 20.25 -5.55 -13.40
N GLY A 134 19.22 -6.29 -13.79
CA GLY A 134 19.38 -7.59 -14.45
C GLY A 134 19.88 -8.69 -13.50
N GLU A 135 19.88 -8.47 -12.19
CA GLU A 135 20.27 -9.44 -11.16
C GLU A 135 19.43 -9.28 -9.89
N ARG A 136 19.29 -10.35 -9.09
CA ARG A 136 18.55 -10.29 -7.84
C ARG A 136 19.35 -9.52 -6.79
N VAL A 137 18.82 -8.39 -6.34
CA VAL A 137 19.44 -7.59 -5.28
C VAL A 137 18.58 -7.53 -4.04
N LYS A 138 19.26 -7.50 -2.88
CA LYS A 138 18.62 -7.26 -1.60
C LYS A 138 18.45 -5.76 -1.41
N ILE A 139 17.26 -5.32 -1.05
CA ILE A 139 16.97 -3.93 -0.69
C ILE A 139 16.65 -3.81 0.81
N ASN A 140 16.78 -2.60 1.35
CA ASN A 140 16.20 -2.31 2.65
C ASN A 140 14.71 -2.04 2.47
N ILE A 141 13.90 -2.56 3.39
CA ILE A 141 12.46 -2.36 3.39
C ILE A 141 12.10 -1.48 4.58
N GLU A 142 11.30 -0.47 4.29
CA GLU A 142 10.69 0.38 5.31
C GLU A 142 9.31 -0.15 5.71
N ALA A 143 8.80 0.31 6.86
CA ALA A 143 7.45 -0.02 7.29
C ALA A 143 6.42 0.49 6.27
N THR A 144 5.65 -0.44 5.70
CA THR A 144 4.65 -0.21 4.66
C THR A 144 3.27 -0.71 5.11
N ILE A 145 2.21 -0.04 4.65
CA ILE A 145 0.82 -0.50 4.79
C ILE A 145 0.54 -1.77 3.97
N ALA A 146 1.34 -2.01 2.92
CA ALA A 146 1.29 -3.20 2.08
C ALA A 146 2.29 -4.26 2.55
N ASP A 147 2.14 -4.72 3.80
CA ASP A 147 3.08 -5.65 4.45
C ASP A 147 3.23 -6.99 3.69
N GLY A 148 2.19 -7.46 3.00
CA GLY A 148 2.25 -8.64 2.12
C GLY A 148 3.24 -8.51 0.95
N LEU A 149 3.63 -7.28 0.58
CA LEU A 149 4.60 -7.00 -0.48
C LEU A 149 6.02 -6.79 0.05
N ALA A 150 6.22 -6.81 1.37
CA ALA A 150 7.48 -6.52 2.05
C ALA A 150 8.55 -7.63 1.88
N VAL A 151 8.92 -7.93 0.64
CA VAL A 151 9.93 -8.93 0.26
C VAL A 151 11.19 -8.22 -0.20
N ASN A 152 12.28 -8.36 0.55
CA ASN A 152 13.51 -7.59 0.33
C ASN A 152 14.41 -8.15 -0.77
N LEU A 153 14.11 -9.34 -1.28
CA LEU A 153 14.86 -10.02 -2.31
C LEU A 153 13.88 -10.80 -3.19
N ALA A 154 13.83 -10.49 -4.48
CA ALA A 154 12.97 -11.18 -5.44
C ALA A 154 13.17 -12.71 -5.39
N GLY A 155 12.13 -13.49 -5.71
CA GLY A 155 12.25 -14.94 -5.89
C GLY A 155 13.22 -15.29 -7.03
N VAL A 156 13.89 -16.44 -6.94
CA VAL A 156 14.77 -16.98 -7.98
C VAL A 156 13.94 -17.28 -9.23
N ASN A 157 12.91 -18.11 -9.10
CA ASN A 157 12.13 -18.60 -10.24
C ASN A 157 11.33 -17.45 -10.84
N THR A 158 10.68 -16.64 -9.99
CA THR A 158 9.88 -15.50 -10.43
C THR A 158 10.72 -14.48 -11.19
N PHE A 159 11.89 -14.12 -10.67
CA PHE A 159 12.80 -13.18 -11.33
C PHE A 159 13.22 -13.65 -12.73
N TYR A 160 13.71 -14.90 -12.85
CA TYR A 160 14.22 -15.38 -14.14
C TYR A 160 13.10 -15.58 -15.17
N ASN A 161 11.90 -15.97 -14.75
CA ASN A 161 10.74 -16.02 -15.65
C ASN A 161 10.35 -14.62 -16.14
N LEU A 162 10.21 -13.65 -15.24
CA LEU A 162 9.82 -12.28 -15.59
C LEU A 162 10.87 -11.57 -16.44
N LYS A 163 12.16 -11.82 -16.19
CA LYS A 163 13.27 -11.23 -16.96
C LYS A 163 13.36 -11.78 -18.38
N ASN A 164 13.20 -13.09 -18.55
CA ASN A 164 13.60 -13.77 -19.78
C ASN A 164 12.44 -14.12 -20.72
N ALA A 165 11.21 -14.29 -20.22
CA ALA A 165 10.12 -14.86 -21.01
C ALA A 165 9.33 -13.82 -21.83
N GLY A 166 9.60 -12.51 -21.69
CA GLY A 166 8.85 -11.47 -22.39
C GLY A 166 7.37 -11.38 -21.97
N ILE A 167 7.04 -11.88 -20.77
CA ILE A 167 5.66 -12.00 -20.27
C ILE A 167 5.19 -10.81 -19.42
N LEU A 168 6.07 -9.85 -19.16
CA LEU A 168 5.83 -8.68 -18.31
C LEU A 168 6.00 -7.40 -19.13
N ASP A 169 4.98 -6.56 -19.18
CA ASP A 169 5.03 -5.30 -19.91
C ASP A 169 5.73 -4.21 -19.09
N LYS A 170 5.37 -4.05 -17.80
CA LYS A 170 6.01 -3.04 -16.94
C LYS A 170 5.82 -3.30 -15.45
N MET A 171 6.84 -2.97 -14.66
CA MET A 171 6.71 -2.78 -13.22
C MET A 171 6.42 -1.31 -12.90
N VAL A 172 5.51 -1.06 -11.96
CA VAL A 172 5.11 0.28 -11.52
C VAL A 172 5.24 0.39 -10.00
N ILE A 173 5.77 1.52 -9.54
CA ILE A 173 5.87 1.87 -8.12
C ILE A 173 4.74 2.83 -7.77
N VAL A 174 4.02 2.56 -6.69
CA VAL A 174 2.97 3.43 -6.14
C VAL A 174 3.36 3.95 -4.76
N LYS A 175 2.95 5.19 -4.45
CA LYS A 175 3.18 5.81 -3.14
C LYS A 175 2.23 5.27 -2.08
N GLU A 176 2.66 5.24 -0.83
CA GLU A 176 1.87 4.70 0.29
C GLU A 176 0.55 5.45 0.50
N ASP A 177 0.54 6.77 0.28
CA ASP A 177 -0.66 7.60 0.42
C ASP A 177 -1.76 7.18 -0.57
N TRP A 178 -1.38 6.81 -1.79
CA TRP A 178 -2.33 6.28 -2.78
C TRP A 178 -2.87 4.91 -2.37
N VAL A 179 -2.07 4.08 -1.70
CA VAL A 179 -2.54 2.81 -1.14
C VAL A 179 -3.58 3.03 -0.05
N ALA A 180 -3.38 4.00 0.84
CA ALA A 180 -4.36 4.37 1.87
C ALA A 180 -5.67 4.89 1.25
N ARG A 181 -5.58 5.77 0.24
CA ARG A 181 -6.75 6.24 -0.52
C ARG A 181 -7.49 5.09 -1.20
N ALA A 182 -6.77 4.13 -1.79
CA ALA A 182 -7.37 2.96 -2.44
C ALA A 182 -8.10 2.03 -1.45
N ILE A 183 -7.53 1.80 -0.25
CA ILE A 183 -8.23 1.04 0.80
C ILE A 183 -9.55 1.74 1.16
N MET A 184 -9.52 3.05 1.38
CA MET A 184 -10.72 3.82 1.71
C MET A 184 -11.73 3.78 0.57
N HIS A 185 -11.30 3.98 -0.67
CA HIS A 185 -12.14 3.91 -1.85
C HIS A 185 -12.84 2.55 -1.99
N LEU A 186 -12.11 1.45 -1.79
CA LEU A 186 -12.65 0.09 -1.84
C LEU A 186 -13.68 -0.18 -0.74
N VAL A 187 -13.48 0.37 0.47
CA VAL A 187 -14.46 0.25 1.57
C VAL A 187 -15.70 1.11 1.32
N GLU A 188 -15.53 2.33 0.84
CA GLU A 188 -16.62 3.30 0.66
C GLU A 188 -17.49 2.99 -0.57
N ASN A 189 -16.89 2.61 -1.69
CA ASN A 189 -17.59 2.46 -2.98
C ASN A 189 -17.88 1.00 -3.31
N GLU A 190 -16.90 0.11 -3.11
CA GLU A 190 -17.01 -1.31 -3.49
C GLU A 190 -17.42 -2.22 -2.34
N ARG A 191 -17.43 -1.70 -1.10
CA ARG A 191 -17.73 -2.45 0.14
C ARG A 191 -16.80 -3.64 0.38
N TYR A 192 -15.58 -3.59 -0.15
CA TYR A 192 -14.53 -4.58 0.09
C TYR A 192 -13.59 -4.14 1.20
N VAL A 193 -13.35 -5.03 2.16
CA VAL A 193 -12.28 -4.87 3.16
C VAL A 193 -11.05 -5.61 2.66
N VAL A 194 -10.04 -4.84 2.24
CA VAL A 194 -8.79 -5.37 1.68
C VAL A 194 -7.58 -4.98 2.51
N GLU A 195 -6.50 -5.76 2.40
CA GLU A 195 -5.20 -5.36 2.95
C GLU A 195 -4.43 -4.45 1.98
N GLY A 196 -3.40 -3.74 2.46
CA GLY A 196 -2.65 -2.79 1.63
C GLY A 196 -2.01 -3.42 0.40
N ALA A 197 -1.56 -4.68 0.49
CA ALA A 197 -1.00 -5.42 -0.64
C ALA A 197 -2.01 -5.63 -1.78
N ALA A 198 -3.30 -5.80 -1.46
CA ALA A 198 -4.35 -5.97 -2.45
C ALA A 198 -4.81 -4.63 -3.04
N ALA A 199 -4.75 -3.55 -2.26
CA ALA A 199 -5.17 -2.22 -2.69
C ALA A 199 -4.20 -1.54 -3.68
N VAL A 200 -2.95 -2.00 -3.81
CA VAL A 200 -1.93 -1.31 -4.64
C VAL A 200 -2.30 -1.23 -6.12
N THR A 201 -3.07 -2.20 -6.64
CA THR A 201 -3.49 -2.24 -8.05
C THR A 201 -4.45 -1.09 -8.35
N ILE A 202 -5.45 -0.92 -7.49
CA ILE A 202 -6.40 0.20 -7.52
C ILE A 202 -5.69 1.53 -7.24
N ALA A 203 -4.77 1.56 -6.27
CA ALA A 203 -3.97 2.75 -5.96
C ALA A 203 -3.20 3.27 -7.18
N ALA A 204 -2.60 2.37 -7.96
CA ALA A 204 -1.85 2.75 -9.15
C ALA A 204 -2.74 3.31 -10.28
N LEU A 205 -3.98 2.81 -10.40
CA LEU A 205 -4.99 3.38 -11.30
C LEU A 205 -5.44 4.77 -10.84
N MET A 206 -5.81 4.92 -9.56
CA MET A 206 -6.23 6.20 -8.98
C MET A 206 -5.14 7.27 -9.06
N ALA A 207 -3.87 6.85 -8.94
CA ALA A 207 -2.71 7.71 -9.11
C ALA A 207 -2.43 8.13 -10.56
N GLY A 208 -3.21 7.65 -11.54
CA GLY A 208 -3.07 8.00 -12.94
C GLY A 208 -1.81 7.42 -13.59
N LEU A 209 -1.25 6.32 -13.06
CA LEU A 209 0.00 5.73 -13.55
C LEU A 209 -0.17 4.93 -14.87
N PHE A 210 -1.40 4.81 -15.35
CA PHE A 210 -1.79 4.05 -16.55
C PHE A 210 -2.64 4.87 -17.54
N PRO A 211 -2.15 6.01 -18.05
CA PRO A 211 -2.91 6.81 -19.01
C PRO A 211 -3.22 6.05 -20.32
N ASN A 212 -2.37 5.08 -20.69
CA ASN A 212 -2.54 4.22 -21.86
C ASN A 212 -3.70 3.21 -21.72
N LEU A 213 -4.22 2.99 -20.51
CA LEU A 213 -5.32 2.05 -20.25
C LEU A 213 -6.69 2.74 -20.21
N LYS A 214 -6.77 4.04 -20.50
CA LYS A 214 -8.04 4.77 -20.52
C LYS A 214 -8.98 4.17 -21.58
N GLY A 215 -10.18 3.78 -21.16
CA GLY A 215 -11.19 3.16 -22.03
C GLY A 215 -10.92 1.69 -22.38
N LYS A 216 -9.95 1.05 -21.72
CA LYS A 216 -9.61 -0.36 -21.89
C LYS A 216 -10.25 -1.25 -20.83
N LYS A 217 -10.38 -2.54 -21.11
CA LYS A 217 -10.82 -3.56 -20.16
C LYS A 217 -9.64 -4.06 -19.34
N VAL A 218 -9.61 -3.66 -18.07
CA VAL A 218 -8.50 -3.92 -17.16
C VAL A 218 -8.96 -4.73 -15.96
N VAL A 219 -8.24 -5.80 -15.63
CA VAL A 219 -8.45 -6.57 -14.40
C VAL A 219 -7.42 -6.15 -13.35
N CYS A 220 -7.90 -5.79 -12.15
CA CYS A 220 -7.05 -5.51 -11.00
C CYS A 220 -7.16 -6.64 -9.99
N ILE A 221 -6.02 -7.20 -9.59
CA ILE A 221 -5.99 -8.28 -8.60
C ILE A 221 -6.12 -7.70 -7.19
N LEU A 222 -7.17 -8.11 -6.49
CA LEU A 222 -7.31 -7.91 -5.03
C LEU A 222 -6.83 -9.19 -4.33
N SER A 223 -5.55 -9.23 -3.97
CA SER A 223 -4.88 -10.46 -3.53
C SER A 223 -5.25 -10.98 -2.13
N GLY A 224 -5.97 -10.19 -1.32
CA GLY A 224 -6.31 -10.58 0.04
C GLY A 224 -6.96 -9.48 0.89
N GLY A 225 -7.60 -9.92 1.97
CA GLY A 225 -8.32 -9.06 2.93
C GLY A 225 -7.94 -9.33 4.39
N ASN A 226 -6.73 -9.86 4.64
CA ASN A 226 -6.28 -10.21 6.00
C ASN A 226 -5.72 -8.99 6.77
N ILE A 227 -6.49 -7.91 6.82
CA ILE A 227 -6.11 -6.69 7.53
C ILE A 227 -6.60 -6.71 8.98
N ASP A 228 -5.73 -6.30 9.90
CA ASP A 228 -6.11 -6.09 11.30
C ASP A 228 -6.97 -4.82 11.45
N THR A 229 -7.96 -4.84 12.35
CA THR A 229 -8.89 -3.71 12.51
C THR A 229 -8.19 -2.41 12.89
N THR A 230 -7.09 -2.49 13.66
CA THR A 230 -6.30 -1.29 14.02
C THR A 230 -5.53 -0.74 12.83
N ILE A 231 -5.04 -1.61 11.94
CA ILE A 231 -4.36 -1.21 10.70
C ILE A 231 -5.37 -0.64 9.71
N LEU A 232 -6.55 -1.24 9.60
CA LEU A 232 -7.65 -0.72 8.79
C LEU A 232 -8.08 0.67 9.26
N ALA A 233 -8.28 0.88 10.56
CA ALA A 233 -8.65 2.19 11.10
C ALA A 233 -7.59 3.26 10.75
N ARG A 234 -6.31 2.95 10.96
CA ARG A 234 -5.20 3.86 10.59
C ARG A 234 -5.11 4.10 9.08
N ALA A 235 -5.41 3.10 8.27
CA ALA A 235 -5.46 3.23 6.80
C ALA A 235 -6.55 4.22 6.38
N LEU A 236 -7.74 4.09 6.94
CA LEU A 236 -8.88 4.98 6.68
C LEU A 236 -8.59 6.41 7.13
N GLU A 237 -8.00 6.60 8.33
CA GLU A 237 -7.58 7.93 8.80
C GLU A 237 -6.55 8.59 7.86
N ARG A 238 -5.56 7.83 7.40
CA ARG A 238 -4.59 8.32 6.41
C ARG A 238 -5.25 8.63 5.06
N GLY A 239 -6.18 7.80 4.61
CA GLY A 239 -6.97 8.03 3.40
C GLY A 239 -7.77 9.34 3.49
N MET A 240 -8.48 9.56 4.60
CA MET A 240 -9.22 10.80 4.87
C MET A 240 -8.30 12.02 4.89
N ALA A 241 -7.14 11.93 5.54
CA ALA A 241 -6.17 13.03 5.55
C ALA A 241 -5.65 13.33 4.14
N ALA A 242 -5.35 12.30 3.34
CA ALA A 242 -4.82 12.46 2.00
C ALA A 242 -5.86 13.02 1.01
N GLU A 243 -7.15 12.72 1.18
CA GLU A 243 -8.24 13.35 0.42
C GLU A 243 -8.64 14.73 0.95
N GLY A 244 -7.92 15.23 1.96
CA GLY A 244 -8.20 16.51 2.57
C GLY A 244 -9.55 16.53 3.25
N ARG A 245 -10.04 15.39 3.77
CA ARG A 245 -11.25 15.23 4.59
C ARG A 245 -10.94 15.25 6.09
N LEU A 246 -9.67 15.17 6.47
CA LEU A 246 -9.19 15.29 7.85
C LEU A 246 -8.05 16.30 7.90
N VAL A 247 -8.24 17.37 8.69
CA VAL A 247 -7.35 18.53 8.71
C VAL A 247 -6.87 18.76 10.13
N LYS A 248 -5.55 18.87 10.30
CA LYS A 248 -4.92 19.23 11.57
C LYS A 248 -4.30 20.61 11.45
N PHE A 249 -4.49 21.47 12.44
CA PHE A 249 -3.85 22.78 12.47
C PHE A 249 -3.65 23.29 13.89
N LYS A 250 -2.85 24.34 14.01
CA LYS A 250 -2.64 25.11 15.24
C LYS A 250 -3.11 26.53 15.00
N VAL A 251 -3.78 27.12 15.98
CA VAL A 251 -4.18 28.52 15.94
C VAL A 251 -4.10 29.15 17.32
N THR A 252 -3.52 30.33 17.42
CA THR A 252 -3.50 31.10 18.66
C THR A 252 -4.78 31.92 18.76
N VAL A 253 -5.52 31.74 19.84
CA VAL A 253 -6.75 32.48 20.15
C VAL A 253 -6.61 33.20 21.49
N SER A 254 -7.52 34.13 21.77
CA SER A 254 -7.57 34.77 23.09
C SER A 254 -7.99 33.74 24.17
N ASP A 255 -7.29 33.74 25.29
CA ASP A 255 -7.64 32.94 26.49
C ASP A 255 -8.59 33.70 27.43
N ARG A 256 -9.19 34.80 26.95
CA ARG A 256 -10.25 35.53 27.66
C ARG A 256 -11.62 34.85 27.43
N PRO A 257 -12.61 35.08 28.30
CA PRO A 257 -13.97 34.59 28.07
C PRO A 257 -14.46 34.93 26.66
N GLY A 258 -14.89 33.91 25.91
CA GLY A 258 -15.37 34.04 24.53
C GLY A 258 -14.35 33.71 23.44
N GLY A 259 -13.04 33.76 23.68
CA GLY A 259 -12.04 33.59 22.61
C GLY A 259 -12.07 32.21 21.94
N MET A 260 -12.20 31.14 22.73
CA MET A 260 -12.43 29.79 22.20
C MET A 260 -13.84 29.62 21.60
N ALA A 261 -14.84 30.30 22.15
CA ALA A 261 -16.21 30.25 21.63
C ALA A 261 -16.30 30.85 20.23
N ASP A 262 -15.59 31.97 19.98
CA ASP A 262 -15.50 32.60 18.67
C ASP A 262 -14.86 31.68 17.61
N MET A 263 -13.82 30.92 18.01
CA MET A 263 -13.20 29.92 17.15
C MET A 263 -14.18 28.79 16.82
N CYS A 264 -14.83 28.22 17.84
CA CYS A 264 -15.82 27.17 17.64
C CYS A 264 -17.00 27.64 16.77
N ALA A 265 -17.47 28.88 16.96
CA ALA A 265 -18.52 29.48 16.13
C ALA A 265 -18.07 29.66 14.67
N MET A 266 -16.83 30.08 14.43
CA MET A 266 -16.26 30.16 13.09
C MET A 266 -16.20 28.78 12.41
N LEU A 267 -15.71 27.75 13.13
CA LEU A 267 -15.64 26.39 12.61
C LEU A 267 -17.05 25.85 12.29
N ALA A 268 -18.01 26.08 13.18
CA ALA A 268 -19.41 25.71 12.96
C ALA A 268 -20.01 26.39 11.72
N ASN A 269 -19.77 27.70 11.55
CA ASN A 269 -20.25 28.46 10.39
C ASN A 269 -19.59 28.03 9.07
N THR A 270 -18.35 27.56 9.12
CA THR A 270 -17.66 26.96 7.95
C THR A 270 -18.27 25.60 7.60
N GLY A 271 -18.94 24.95 8.56
CA GLY A 271 -19.57 23.64 8.38
C GLY A 271 -18.60 22.48 8.50
N VAL A 272 -17.53 22.64 9.29
CA VAL A 272 -16.58 21.55 9.61
C VAL A 272 -16.96 20.86 10.91
N THR A 273 -16.64 19.58 11.04
CA THR A 273 -16.89 18.81 12.27
C THR A 273 -15.63 18.79 13.13
N LEU A 274 -15.74 19.25 14.38
CA LEU A 274 -14.62 19.24 15.32
C LEU A 274 -14.38 17.83 15.88
N ARG A 275 -13.20 17.26 15.63
CA ARG A 275 -12.77 15.94 16.14
C ARG A 275 -12.00 16.06 17.44
N ASP A 276 -11.06 16.99 17.49
CA ASP A 276 -10.19 17.21 18.65
C ASP A 276 -9.82 18.69 18.76
N CYS A 277 -9.67 19.17 19.99
CA CYS A 277 -9.40 20.56 20.30
C CYS A 277 -8.68 20.67 21.65
N ILE A 278 -7.36 20.80 21.60
CA ILE A 278 -6.51 20.76 22.80
C ILE A 278 -5.86 22.15 23.01
N PRO A 279 -6.16 22.84 24.12
CA PRO A 279 -5.49 24.08 24.47
C PRO A 279 -4.09 23.83 25.04
N GLU A 280 -3.11 24.59 24.58
CA GLU A 280 -1.73 24.60 25.09
C GLU A 280 -1.35 26.04 25.50
N ARG A 281 -1.00 26.24 26.78
CA ARG A 281 -0.66 27.55 27.35
C ARG A 281 0.82 27.72 27.66
N ALA A 282 1.45 26.65 28.15
CA ALA A 282 2.82 26.70 28.68
C ALA A 282 3.90 27.05 27.63
N TRP A 283 3.62 26.83 26.34
CA TRP A 283 4.58 26.97 25.25
C TRP A 283 4.20 28.06 24.24
N VAL A 284 3.22 28.90 24.56
CA VAL A 284 2.80 30.01 23.70
C VAL A 284 3.83 31.12 23.77
N LYS A 285 4.51 31.39 22.65
CA LYS A 285 5.40 32.55 22.52
C LYS A 285 4.55 33.79 22.30
N GLY A 286 4.38 34.63 23.32
CA GLY A 286 3.58 35.85 23.21
C GLY A 286 3.02 36.33 24.54
N ASP A 287 1.84 36.95 24.48
CA ASP A 287 1.08 37.46 25.63
C ASP A 287 0.45 36.33 26.46
N VAL A 288 0.41 36.51 27.79
CA VAL A 288 -0.12 35.56 28.78
C VAL A 288 -1.63 35.32 28.60
N PHE A 289 -2.33 36.22 27.90
CA PHE A 289 -3.76 36.08 27.58
C PHE A 289 -4.05 35.37 26.24
N SER A 290 -3.09 34.58 25.75
CA SER A 290 -3.22 33.81 24.51
C SER A 290 -3.07 32.31 24.77
N VAL A 291 -3.80 31.49 24.02
CA VAL A 291 -3.73 30.03 24.08
C VAL A 291 -3.59 29.46 22.66
N GLU A 292 -2.63 28.56 22.45
CA GLU A 292 -2.51 27.83 21.18
C GLU A 292 -3.49 26.65 21.22
N MET A 293 -4.40 26.60 20.25
CA MET A 293 -5.33 25.51 20.05
C MET A 293 -4.76 24.54 19.02
N LYS A 294 -4.51 23.29 19.42
CA LYS A 294 -4.26 22.17 18.49
C LYS A 294 -5.61 21.60 18.10
N VAL A 295 -5.98 21.77 16.83
CA VAL A 295 -7.32 21.45 16.33
C VAL A 295 -7.22 20.35 15.27
N ILE A 296 -8.13 19.38 15.35
CA ILE A 296 -8.39 18.40 14.30
C ILE A 296 -9.86 18.54 13.91
N VAL A 297 -10.12 18.74 12.62
CA VAL A 297 -11.48 18.85 12.07
C VAL A 297 -11.64 17.94 10.85
N GLU A 298 -12.88 17.57 10.59
CA GLU A 298 -13.28 16.92 9.35
C GLU A 298 -13.87 17.94 8.38
N THR A 299 -13.52 17.76 7.11
CA THR A 299 -14.02 18.57 6.01
C THR A 299 -14.56 17.65 4.91
N ARG A 300 -15.11 18.22 3.84
CA ARG A 300 -15.73 17.47 2.73
C ARG A 300 -14.70 17.06 1.66
N GLY A 301 -13.44 17.42 1.82
CA GLY A 301 -12.38 17.26 0.83
C GLY A 301 -11.59 18.56 0.63
N TRP A 302 -10.68 18.55 -0.35
CA TRP A 302 -9.72 19.62 -0.58
C TRP A 302 -10.31 21.00 -0.82
N GLU A 303 -11.44 21.12 -1.53
CA GLU A 303 -12.10 22.42 -1.76
C GLU A 303 -12.56 23.07 -0.46
N HIS A 304 -13.26 22.30 0.38
CA HIS A 304 -13.72 22.77 1.70
C HIS A 304 -12.54 23.01 2.66
N THR A 305 -11.47 22.21 2.55
CA THR A 305 -10.22 22.44 3.30
C THR A 305 -9.54 23.75 2.91
N LYS A 306 -9.51 24.11 1.62
CA LYS A 306 -8.97 25.39 1.16
C LYS A 306 -9.76 26.57 1.72
N GLU A 307 -11.09 26.49 1.68
CA GLU A 307 -11.99 27.48 2.29
C GLU A 307 -11.70 27.66 3.79
N LEU A 308 -11.63 26.56 4.55
CA LEU A 308 -11.29 26.58 5.98
C LEU A 308 -9.94 27.27 6.22
N VAL A 309 -8.91 26.90 5.45
CA VAL A 309 -7.55 27.47 5.59
C VAL A 309 -7.56 28.97 5.34
N GLU A 310 -8.29 29.44 4.32
CA GLU A 310 -8.42 30.87 4.01
C GLU A 310 -9.12 31.64 5.13
N ILE A 311 -10.24 31.11 5.66
CA ILE A 311 -10.99 31.72 6.76
C ILE A 311 -10.12 31.82 8.02
N VAL A 312 -9.42 30.75 8.38
CA VAL A 312 -8.54 30.72 9.56
C VAL A 312 -7.40 31.73 9.41
N LYS A 313 -6.72 31.75 8.26
CA LYS A 313 -5.62 32.69 7.98
C LYS A 313 -6.07 34.15 7.95
N LYS A 314 -7.30 34.41 7.50
CA LYS A 314 -7.87 35.77 7.48
C LYS A 314 -8.24 36.25 8.88
N ARG A 315 -8.70 35.35 9.75
CA ARG A 315 -9.20 35.69 11.09
C ARG A 315 -8.11 35.71 12.16
N TYR A 316 -7.10 34.85 12.05
CA TYR A 316 -6.06 34.67 13.06
C TYR A 316 -4.68 34.94 12.49
N LYS A 317 -3.88 35.74 13.20
CA LYS A 317 -2.51 36.09 12.79
C LYS A 317 -1.55 34.91 12.92
N ASP A 318 -1.62 34.22 14.06
CA ASP A 318 -0.75 33.08 14.37
C ASP A 318 -1.50 31.78 14.14
N CYS A 319 -1.33 31.21 12.96
CA CYS A 319 -1.83 29.88 12.64
C CYS A 319 -0.76 29.08 11.89
N TYR A 320 -0.76 27.78 12.15
CA TYR A 320 0.15 26.84 11.50
C TYR A 320 -0.64 25.64 11.00
N PHE A 321 -0.45 25.36 9.72
CA PHE A 321 -0.96 24.17 9.06
C PHE A 321 0.26 23.32 8.69
N PRO A 322 0.35 22.06 9.16
CA PRO A 322 1.38 21.13 8.69
C PRO A 322 1.26 20.95 7.17
N GLU A 323 2.34 20.51 6.51
CA GLU A 323 2.36 20.32 5.05
C GLU A 323 1.13 19.53 4.58
N MET A 324 0.28 20.19 3.81
CA MET A 324 -0.91 19.63 3.20
C MET A 324 -0.69 19.49 1.71
N SER A 325 -0.84 18.28 1.19
CA SER A 325 -0.59 18.01 -0.22
C SER A 325 -1.82 17.44 -0.90
N GLU A 326 -2.45 18.26 -1.74
CA GLU A 326 -3.51 17.83 -2.68
C GLU A 326 -2.94 16.83 -3.71
N HIS A 327 -1.67 17.01 -4.07
CA HIS A 327 -0.93 16.18 -5.03
C HIS A 327 0.50 15.93 -4.53
N PRO A 328 0.81 14.77 -3.92
CA PRO A 328 2.16 14.44 -3.44
C PRO A 328 3.22 14.35 -4.54
N ASP A 329 2.84 14.52 -5.82
CA ASP A 329 3.72 14.49 -6.99
C ASP A 329 4.24 15.87 -7.43
N LYS A 330 3.80 16.98 -6.83
CA LYS A 330 4.46 18.28 -7.01
C LYS A 330 5.70 18.37 -6.13
N VAL A 331 6.78 17.73 -6.57
CA VAL A 331 8.12 17.92 -6.00
C VAL A 331 8.54 19.39 -6.20
N PRO A 332 9.13 20.08 -5.21
CA PRO A 332 9.79 21.36 -5.44
C PRO A 332 10.98 21.11 -6.39
N GLY A 333 10.86 21.49 -7.66
CA GLY A 333 11.98 21.59 -8.60
C GLY A 333 12.86 20.34 -8.76
N ALA A 334 12.29 19.18 -9.06
CA ALA A 334 13.09 18.05 -9.53
C ALA A 334 13.48 18.25 -11.01
N LYS A 335 14.78 18.48 -11.27
CA LYS A 335 15.34 18.37 -12.63
C LYS A 335 14.96 17.01 -13.20
N ARG A 336 14.25 16.98 -14.33
CA ARG A 336 13.98 15.75 -15.08
C ARG A 336 15.33 15.05 -15.34
N GLY A 337 15.50 13.86 -14.77
CA GLY A 337 16.63 12.99 -15.12
C GLY A 337 16.57 12.62 -16.61
N PRO A 338 17.70 12.31 -17.25
CA PRO A 338 17.74 12.05 -18.68
C PRO A 338 16.87 10.86 -19.05
N CYS A 339 16.10 11.02 -20.12
CA CYS A 339 15.32 9.95 -20.74
C CYS A 339 16.29 8.88 -21.26
N LEU A 340 16.26 7.67 -20.70
CA LEU A 340 17.14 6.54 -21.07
C LEU A 340 16.49 5.58 -22.10
N ALA A 341 15.48 6.03 -22.83
CA ALA A 341 14.97 5.26 -23.97
C ALA A 341 15.91 5.48 -25.18
N PRO A 342 16.43 4.42 -25.82
CA PRO A 342 17.09 4.55 -27.12
C PRO A 342 16.02 4.85 -28.17
N ASN A 343 15.62 6.11 -28.28
CA ASN A 343 14.69 6.57 -29.31
C ASN A 343 15.50 7.31 -30.39
N PRO A 344 15.54 6.82 -31.65
CA PRO A 344 16.32 7.43 -32.73
C PRO A 344 15.84 8.83 -33.13
N VAL A 345 14.74 9.33 -32.58
CA VAL A 345 14.18 10.66 -32.90
C VAL A 345 14.88 11.81 -32.12
N CYS A 346 15.66 11.52 -31.08
CA CYS A 346 16.32 12.56 -30.25
C CYS A 346 17.75 12.94 -30.70
N MET A 347 18.27 12.43 -31.82
CA MET A 347 19.62 12.75 -32.33
C MET A 347 19.64 13.69 -33.55
N GLN A 348 18.58 14.46 -33.78
CA GLN A 348 18.61 15.54 -34.77
C GLN A 348 18.06 16.84 -34.17
N LYS A 349 18.96 17.60 -33.53
CA LYS A 349 19.13 19.06 -33.68
C LYS A 349 20.18 19.57 -32.71
#